data_AF-A0A7V9VD62-F1
#
_entry.id   AF-A0A7V9VD62-F1
#
_cell.length_a   1.000
_cell.length_b   1.000
_cell.length_c   1.000
_cell.angle_alpha   90.00
_cell.angle_beta   90.00
_cell.angle_gamma   90.00
#
_symmetry.space_group_name_H-M   'P 1'
#
loop_
_entity.id
_entity.type
_entity.pdbx_description
1 polymer ?
#
loop_
_entity_poly.entity_id
_entity_poly.type
_entity_poly.pdbx_seq_one_letter_code
_entity_poly.pdbx_strand_id
1 'polypeptide(L)'
;MPRRTLSLTPDQAGELTARRDRDPRPWVREQCAAMLKFAAGAAPAVARTGLLRPRDPDTVYGWLTRYERQGLAGILTAQHGGPRRRGP
;
A
#
# COMPACT_ATOMS: atom_id res chain seq x y z
N MET A 1 -0.36 17.37 7.18
CA MET A 1 0.20 16.01 6.99
C MET A 1 1.14 16.05 5.80
N PRO A 2 2.45 15.79 5.95
CA PRO A 2 3.38 15.80 4.82
C PRO A 2 2.97 14.73 3.80
N ARG A 3 3.12 15.05 2.51
CA ARG A 3 2.87 14.15 1.39
C ARG A 3 3.91 13.02 1.44
N ARG A 4 3.57 11.88 2.04
CA ARG A 4 4.44 10.70 2.04
C ARG A 4 4.50 10.12 0.63
N THR A 5 5.67 10.16 0.02
CA THR A 5 5.94 9.59 -1.31
C THR A 5 6.79 8.34 -1.14
N LEU A 6 6.68 7.41 -2.08
CA LEU A 6 7.47 6.18 -2.09
C LEU A 6 8.41 6.22 -3.30
N SER A 7 9.71 6.10 -3.06
CA SER A 7 10.67 5.93 -4.17
C SER A 7 10.75 4.44 -4.51
N LEU A 8 10.44 4.09 -5.77
CA LEU A 8 10.53 2.72 -6.28
C LEU A 8 11.63 2.65 -7.33
N THR A 9 12.43 1.60 -7.28
CA THR A 9 13.28 1.21 -8.42
C THR A 9 12.39 0.65 -9.56
N PRO A 10 12.89 0.63 -10.82
CA PRO A 10 12.16 0.02 -11.93
C PRO A 10 11.74 -1.43 -11.66
N ASP A 11 12.59 -2.22 -11.02
CA ASP A 11 12.32 -3.61 -10.68
C ASP A 11 11.18 -3.74 -9.65
N GLN A 12 11.22 -2.91 -8.60
CA GLN A 12 10.15 -2.89 -7.60
C GLN A 12 8.81 -2.42 -8.19
N ALA A 13 8.84 -1.42 -9.06
CA ALA A 13 7.64 -0.96 -9.77
C ALA A 13 7.08 -2.06 -10.70
N GLY A 14 7.95 -2.79 -11.39
CA GLY A 14 7.59 -3.94 -12.22
C GLY A 14 6.96 -5.06 -11.40
N GLU A 15 7.55 -5.41 -10.26
CA GLU A 15 7.03 -6.47 -9.38
C GLU A 15 5.65 -6.11 -8.79
N LEU A 16 5.49 -4.88 -8.30
CA LEU A 16 4.20 -4.38 -7.81
C LEU A 16 3.14 -4.36 -8.92
N THR A 17 3.52 -3.98 -10.14
CA THR A 17 2.62 -3.97 -11.30
C THR A 17 2.18 -5.39 -11.67
N ALA A 18 3.12 -6.34 -11.76
CA ALA A 18 2.82 -7.73 -12.07
C ALA A 18 1.85 -8.34 -11.05
N ARG A 19 2.05 -8.07 -9.75
CA ARG A 19 1.13 -8.55 -8.71
C ARG A 19 -0.20 -7.82 -8.71
N ARG A 20 -0.23 -6.52 -8.93
CA ARG A 20 -1.48 -5.76 -9.08
C ARG A 20 -2.37 -6.38 -10.16
N ASP A 21 -1.77 -6.81 -11.27
CA ASP A 21 -2.53 -7.27 -12.44
C ASP A 21 -2.87 -8.76 -12.38
N ARG A 22 -2.05 -9.59 -11.73
CA ARG A 22 -2.14 -11.06 -11.81
C ARG A 22 -2.34 -11.78 -10.47
N ASP A 23 -2.12 -11.15 -9.32
CA ASP A 23 -2.20 -11.85 -8.04
C ASP A 23 -3.64 -12.31 -7.77
N PRO A 24 -3.88 -13.59 -7.43
CA PRO A 24 -5.23 -14.11 -7.20
C PRO A 24 -5.92 -13.44 -6.01
N ARG A 25 -5.17 -12.90 -5.05
CA ARG A 25 -5.71 -12.33 -3.81
C ARG A 25 -6.10 -10.85 -4.01
N PRO A 26 -7.39 -10.49 -3.89
CA PRO A 26 -7.84 -9.11 -4.14
C PRO A 26 -7.17 -8.07 -3.24
N TRP A 27 -6.91 -8.41 -1.99
CA TRP A 27 -6.26 -7.51 -1.03
C TRP A 27 -4.78 -7.26 -1.37
N VAL A 28 -4.08 -8.21 -2.00
CA VAL A 28 -2.69 -7.99 -2.49
C VAL A 28 -2.72 -7.01 -3.65
N ARG A 29 -3.64 -7.18 -4.60
CA ARG A 29 -3.78 -6.27 -5.75
C ARG A 29 -4.07 -4.84 -5.30
N GLU A 30 -4.94 -4.68 -4.31
CA GLU A 30 -5.27 -3.37 -3.72
C GLU A 30 -4.04 -2.71 -3.07
N GLN A 31 -3.28 -3.43 -2.26
CA GLN A 31 -2.10 -2.88 -1.60
C GLN A 31 -0.99 -2.54 -2.61
N CYS A 32 -0.78 -3.38 -3.63
CA CYS A 32 0.18 -3.09 -4.70
C CYS A 32 -0.23 -1.84 -5.49
N ALA A 33 -1.53 -1.68 -5.81
CA ALA A 33 -2.05 -0.47 -6.43
C ALA A 33 -1.81 0.77 -5.55
N ALA A 34 -1.96 0.66 -4.22
CA ALA A 34 -1.69 1.75 -3.30
C ALA A 34 -0.22 2.20 -3.37
N MET A 35 0.74 1.26 -3.34
CA MET A 35 2.18 1.57 -3.40
C MET A 35 2.57 2.27 -4.70
N LEU A 36 2.08 1.77 -5.84
CA LEU A 36 2.31 2.40 -7.15
C LEU A 36 1.79 3.84 -7.18
N LYS A 37 0.64 4.11 -6.54
CA LYS A 37 0.08 5.46 -6.47
C LYS A 37 0.82 6.36 -5.49
N PHE A 38 1.38 5.83 -4.41
CA PHE A 38 2.32 6.59 -3.55
C PHE A 38 3.58 6.98 -4.31
N ALA A 39 4.08 6.11 -5.17
CA ALA A 39 5.23 6.42 -6.03
C ALA A 39 4.92 7.48 -7.09
N ALA A 40 3.69 7.49 -7.62
CA ALA A 40 3.19 8.58 -8.46
C ALA A 40 2.89 9.88 -7.69
N GLY A 41 3.10 9.90 -6.36
CA GLY A 41 2.85 11.06 -5.51
C GLY A 41 1.37 11.31 -5.16
N ALA A 42 0.45 10.37 -5.39
CA ALA A 42 -0.98 10.59 -5.14
C ALA A 42 -1.43 10.38 -3.67
N ALA A 43 -0.51 10.50 -2.70
CA ALA A 43 -0.62 10.00 -1.32
C ALA A 43 -1.95 10.26 -0.59
N PRO A 44 -2.51 11.49 -0.52
CA PRO A 44 -3.73 11.74 0.25
C PRO A 44 -4.99 11.20 -0.45
N ALA A 45 -4.97 11.15 -1.78
CA ALA A 45 -6.10 10.72 -2.60
C ALA A 45 -6.18 9.18 -2.69
N VAL A 46 -5.06 8.46 -2.54
CA VAL A 46 -5.03 6.99 -2.61
C VAL A 46 -6.05 6.37 -1.66
N ALA A 47 -6.08 6.82 -0.41
CA ALA A 47 -6.98 6.25 0.59
C ALA A 47 -8.47 6.51 0.30
N ARG A 48 -8.80 7.65 -0.32
CA ARG A 48 -10.20 8.11 -0.46
C ARG A 48 -10.83 7.77 -1.81
N THR A 49 -10.07 7.92 -2.89
CA THR A 49 -10.57 7.77 -4.28
C THR A 49 -9.64 6.92 -5.15
N GLY A 50 -8.43 6.61 -4.67
CA GLY A 50 -7.43 5.85 -5.43
C GLY A 50 -7.46 4.35 -5.19
N LEU A 51 -8.44 3.80 -4.49
CA LEU A 51 -8.60 2.34 -4.34
C LEU A 51 -10.04 1.95 -4.71
N LEU A 52 -10.26 0.67 -4.98
CA LEU A 52 -11.58 0.14 -5.34
C LEU A 52 -12.65 0.47 -4.29
N ARG A 53 -12.25 0.55 -3.03
CA ARG A 53 -13.08 0.99 -1.91
C ARG A 53 -12.33 2.05 -1.10
N PRO A 54 -13.03 3.05 -0.53
CA PRO A 54 -12.42 3.96 0.42
C PRO A 54 -11.82 3.19 1.59
N ARG A 55 -10.61 3.59 1.99
CA ARG A 55 -9.89 3.05 3.14
C ARG A 55 -9.58 4.16 4.12
N ASP A 56 -9.47 3.78 5.38
CA ASP A 56 -8.93 4.66 6.41
C ASP A 56 -7.47 5.02 6.05
N PRO A 57 -7.09 6.31 5.99
CA PRO A 57 -5.73 6.74 5.69
C PRO A 57 -4.67 6.05 6.55
N ASP A 58 -4.93 5.79 7.83
CA ASP A 58 -3.99 5.11 8.73
C ASP A 58 -3.69 3.69 8.26
N THR A 59 -4.68 3.01 7.68
CA THR A 59 -4.51 1.66 7.12
C THR A 59 -3.55 1.70 5.93
N VAL A 60 -3.74 2.67 5.05
CA VAL A 60 -2.94 2.84 3.84
C VAL A 60 -1.51 3.28 4.18
N TYR A 61 -1.34 4.16 5.19
CA TYR A 61 -0.02 4.49 5.72
C TYR A 61 0.65 3.33 6.45
N GLY A 62 -0.12 2.46 7.09
CA GLY A 62 0.36 1.21 7.68
C GLY A 62 0.94 0.27 6.61
N TRP A 63 0.29 0.17 5.45
CA TRP A 63 0.83 -0.58 4.31
C TRP A 63 2.13 0.03 3.79
N LEU A 64 2.18 1.35 3.62
CA LEU A 64 3.39 2.06 3.19
C LEU A 64 4.56 1.79 4.14
N THR A 65 4.35 2.00 5.44
CA THR A 65 5.38 1.79 6.47
C THR A 65 5.88 0.34 6.47
N ARG A 66 4.99 -0.63 6.22
CA ARG A 66 5.38 -2.04 6.15
C ARG A 66 6.17 -2.34 4.87
N TYR A 67 5.76 -1.79 3.73
CA TYR A 67 6.48 -1.94 2.48
C TYR A 67 7.88 -1.31 2.53
N GLU A 68 8.02 -0.13 3.12
CA GLU A 68 9.34 0.52 3.31
C GLU A 68 10.29 -0.34 4.15
N ARG A 69 9.78 -1.09 5.13
CA ARG A 69 10.59 -1.93 6.02
C ARG A 69 10.90 -3.32 5.48
N GLN A 70 9.98 -3.92 4.71
CA GLN A 70 10.00 -5.36 4.39
C GLN A 70 9.82 -5.62 2.88
N GLY A 71 9.71 -4.56 2.07
CA GLY A 71 9.34 -4.66 0.68
C GLY A 71 8.02 -5.41 0.50
N LEU A 72 7.96 -6.22 -0.55
CA LEU A 72 6.77 -6.95 -0.92
C LEU A 72 6.36 -8.03 0.10
N ALA A 73 7.29 -8.63 0.83
CA ALA A 73 6.97 -9.57 1.91
C ALA A 73 6.05 -8.91 2.96
N GLY A 74 6.25 -7.61 3.19
CA GLY A 74 5.39 -6.79 4.03
C GLY A 74 3.95 -6.71 3.52
N ILE A 75 3.76 -6.51 2.21
CA ILE A 75 2.43 -6.55 1.58
C ILE A 75 1.80 -7.92 1.82
N LEU A 76 2.52 -9.01 1.53
CA LEU A 76 1.98 -10.37 1.60
C LEU A 76 1.61 -10.84 3.01
N THR A 77 2.16 -10.20 4.04
CA THR A 77 1.85 -10.50 5.46
C THR A 77 0.69 -9.62 5.97
N ALA A 78 0.30 -8.59 5.21
CA ALA A 78 -0.65 -7.57 5.65
C ALA A 78 -2.13 -7.97 5.64
N GLN A 79 -2.47 -9.23 5.33
CA GLN A 79 -3.84 -9.73 5.41
C GLN A 79 -4.44 -9.53 6.82
N HIS A 80 -3.61 -9.59 7.85
CA HIS A 80 -4.00 -9.32 9.23
C HIS A 80 -3.80 -7.83 9.53
N GLY A 81 -4.86 -7.04 9.34
CA GLY A 81 -5.02 -5.80 10.07
C GLY A 81 -5.05 -6.13 11.56
N GLY A 82 -3.87 -6.21 12.19
CA GLY A 82 -3.76 -6.42 13.62
C GLY A 82 -4.54 -5.35 14.38
N PRO A 83 -5.14 -5.69 15.54
CA PRO A 83 -5.98 -4.78 16.29
C PRO A 83 -5.19 -3.52 16.62
N ARG A 84 -5.73 -2.35 16.24
CA ARG A 84 -5.20 -1.07 16.72
C ARG A 84 -5.34 -1.06 18.24
N ARG A 85 -4.26 -1.26 18.98
CA ARG A 85 -4.17 -0.77 20.35
C ARG A 85 -4.16 0.75 20.27
N ARG A 86 -5.35 1.34 20.27
CA ARG A 86 -5.56 2.74 20.62
C ARG A 86 -5.39 2.81 22.14
N GLY A 87 -4.16 2.99 22.59
CA GLY A 87 -3.85 3.30 23.99
C GLY A 87 -4.03 4.80 24.24
N PRO A 88 -4.38 5.20 25.48
CA PRO A 88 -4.87 6.53 25.84
C PRO A 88 -3.89 7.67 25.56
#